data_AF-A0A438BP91-F1
#
_entry.id   AF-A0A438BP91-F1
#
_cell.length_a   1.000
_cell.length_b   1.000
_cell.length_c   1.000
_cell.angle_alpha   90.00
_cell.angle_beta   90.00
_cell.angle_gamma   90.00
#
_symmetry.space_group_name_H-M   'P 1'
#
loop_
_entity.id
_entity.type
_entity.pdbx_description
1 polymer ?
#
loop_
_entity_poly.entity_id
_entity_poly.type
_entity_poly.pdbx_seq_one_letter_code
_entity_poly.pdbx_strand_id
1 'polypeptide(L)'
;MLSQLEAVLNRCIEKDLVLNWEKFHFMVSQGIVLGHIISKQGIEVDKVKVGLIVKLPSPTIVKGVRQFLGHAGFYRRFIKDFSKLARPLCELLVKDAKFVWDDRCQWSLKN
;
A
#
# COMPACT_ATOMS: atom_id res chain seq x y z
N MET A 1 -26.20 1.63 -13.64
CA MET A 1 -24.99 0.77 -13.61
C MET A 1 -24.65 0.28 -15.01
N LEU A 2 -25.58 -0.38 -15.71
CA LEU A 2 -25.40 -0.79 -17.12
C LEU A 2 -25.12 0.39 -18.07
N SER A 3 -25.86 1.49 -17.95
CA SER A 3 -25.67 2.70 -18.77
C SER A 3 -24.29 3.35 -18.64
N GLN A 4 -23.68 3.29 -17.44
CA GLN A 4 -22.34 3.82 -17.21
C GLN A 4 -21.26 2.93 -17.83
N LEU A 5 -21.43 1.60 -17.69
CA LEU A 5 -20.52 0.64 -18.31
C LEU A 5 -20.56 0.77 -19.84
N GLU A 6 -21.76 0.84 -20.41
CA GLU A 6 -21.97 1.04 -21.84
C GLU A 6 -21.30 2.33 -22.35
N ALA A 7 -21.47 3.45 -21.63
CA ALA A 7 -20.80 4.71 -21.99
C ALA A 7 -19.26 4.60 -21.97
N VAL A 8 -18.69 3.89 -21.00
CA VAL A 8 -17.23 3.67 -20.90
C VAL A 8 -16.75 2.76 -22.04
N LEU A 9 -17.47 1.67 -22.34
CA LEU A 9 -17.10 0.75 -23.41
C LEU A 9 -17.19 1.43 -24.78
N ASN A 10 -18.25 2.21 -25.03
CA ASN A 10 -18.39 3.01 -26.25
C ASN A 10 -17.22 3.98 -26.39
N ARG A 11 -16.80 4.63 -25.31
CA ARG A 11 -15.64 5.52 -25.33
C ARG A 11 -14.33 4.79 -25.61
N CYS A 12 -14.17 3.55 -25.15
CA CYS A 12 -13.02 2.71 -25.51
C CYS A 12 -13.01 2.39 -27.00
N ILE A 13 -14.16 2.04 -27.58
CA ILE A 13 -14.31 1.78 -29.02
C ILE A 13 -13.98 3.04 -29.84
N GLU A 14 -14.53 4.20 -29.47
CA GLU A 14 -14.27 5.49 -30.12
C GLU A 14 -12.78 5.89 -30.10
N LYS A 15 -12.03 5.41 -29.11
CA LYS A 15 -10.61 5.74 -28.91
C LYS A 15 -9.66 4.61 -29.31
N ASP A 16 -10.18 3.57 -29.95
CA ASP A 16 -9.42 2.39 -30.38
C ASP A 16 -8.62 1.74 -29.23
N LEU A 17 -9.24 1.71 -28.03
CA LEU A 17 -8.67 1.08 -26.84
C LEU A 17 -9.13 -0.37 -26.77
N VAL A 18 -8.18 -1.30 -26.90
CA VAL A 18 -8.43 -2.73 -26.71
C VAL A 18 -8.34 -3.08 -25.22
N LEU A 19 -9.41 -3.65 -24.68
CA LEU A 19 -9.48 -4.07 -23.29
C LEU A 19 -8.96 -5.50 -23.13
N ASN A 20 -8.15 -5.75 -22.11
CA ASN A 20 -7.73 -7.10 -21.73
C ASN A 20 -8.82 -7.76 -20.87
N TRP A 21 -9.60 -8.65 -21.48
CA TRP A 21 -10.74 -9.30 -20.81
C TRP A 21 -10.36 -10.09 -19.55
N GLU A 22 -9.15 -10.66 -19.45
CA GLU A 22 -8.69 -11.42 -18.27
C GLU A 22 -8.48 -10.52 -17.04
N LYS A 23 -8.22 -9.23 -17.25
CA LYS A 23 -7.97 -8.26 -16.17
C LYS A 23 -9.23 -7.53 -15.73
N PHE A 24 -10.29 -7.55 -16.55
CA PHE A 24 -11.53 -6.82 -16.27
C PHE A 24 -12.50 -7.66 -15.45
N HIS A 25 -13.01 -7.05 -14.38
CA HIS A 25 -13.99 -7.65 -13.49
C HIS A 25 -15.23 -6.76 -13.48
N PHE A 26 -16.33 -7.23 -14.08
CA PHE A 26 -17.58 -6.48 -14.17
C PHE A 26 -18.60 -7.00 -13.15
N MET A 27 -19.48 -6.11 -12.69
CA MET A 27 -20.61 -6.46 -11.81
C MET A 27 -20.23 -7.22 -10.52
N VAL A 28 -19.02 -7.01 -10.01
CA VAL A 28 -18.57 -7.61 -8.75
C VAL A 28 -19.01 -6.79 -7.53
N SER A 29 -19.27 -7.46 -6.41
CA SER A 29 -19.59 -6.80 -5.13
C SER A 29 -18.35 -6.22 -4.43
N GLN A 30 -17.17 -6.71 -4.79
CA GLN A 30 -15.86 -6.25 -4.34
C GLN A 30 -14.83 -6.40 -5.46
N GLY A 31 -13.84 -5.51 -5.52
CA GLY A 31 -12.76 -5.58 -6.51
C GLY A 31 -11.47 -4.93 -6.04
N ILE A 32 -10.35 -5.27 -6.69
CA ILE A 32 -9.04 -4.66 -6.38
C ILE A 32 -8.79 -3.48 -7.32
N VAL A 33 -8.60 -2.28 -6.74
CA VAL A 33 -8.26 -1.06 -7.47
C VAL A 33 -7.04 -0.43 -6.81
N LEU A 34 -5.94 -0.26 -7.58
CA LEU A 34 -4.67 0.29 -7.09
C LEU A 34 -4.12 -0.40 -5.82
N GLY A 35 -4.41 -1.70 -5.66
CA GLY A 35 -3.99 -2.48 -4.49
C GLY A 35 -4.88 -2.34 -3.25
N HIS A 36 -6.01 -1.67 -3.37
CA HIS A 36 -7.06 -1.61 -2.36
C HIS A 36 -8.24 -2.48 -2.76
N ILE A 37 -8.88 -3.11 -1.79
CA ILE A 37 -10.15 -3.80 -1.96
C ILE A 37 -11.24 -2.74 -1.81
N ILE A 38 -12.05 -2.54 -2.84
CA ILE A 38 -13.20 -1.63 -2.82
C ILE A 38 -14.46 -2.48 -2.76
N SER A 39 -15.32 -2.20 -1.78
CA SER A 39 -16.62 -2.87 -1.58
C SER A 39 -17.66 -1.86 -1.10
N LYS A 40 -18.90 -2.31 -0.88
CA LYS A 40 -19.96 -1.47 -0.28
C LYS A 40 -19.62 -1.00 1.14
N GLN A 41 -18.77 -1.74 1.85
CA GLN A 41 -18.35 -1.43 3.22
C GLN A 41 -17.26 -0.35 3.26
N GLY A 42 -16.62 -0.07 2.13
CA GLY A 42 -15.62 0.99 2.00
C GLY A 42 -14.38 0.54 1.24
N ILE A 43 -13.26 1.20 1.56
CA ILE A 43 -11.95 0.91 0.99
C ILE A 43 -11.14 0.16 2.05
N GLU A 44 -10.70 -1.03 1.74
CA GLU A 44 -9.82 -1.84 2.56
C GLU A 44 -8.47 -2.05 1.86
N VAL A 45 -7.45 -2.43 2.63
CA VAL A 45 -6.17 -2.87 2.06
C VAL A 45 -6.19 -4.38 1.97
N ASP A 46 -5.63 -4.89 0.89
CA ASP A 46 -5.29 -6.31 0.80
C ASP A 46 -4.35 -6.70 1.96
N LYS A 47 -4.88 -7.44 2.94
CA LYS A 47 -4.15 -7.90 4.12
C LYS A 47 -2.91 -8.71 3.75
N VAL A 48 -2.88 -9.35 2.57
CA VAL A 48 -1.70 -10.05 2.05
C VAL A 48 -0.55 -9.07 1.85
N LYS A 49 -0.82 -7.87 1.29
CA LYS A 49 0.20 -6.84 1.05
C LYS A 49 0.75 -6.26 2.36
N VAL A 50 -0.10 -6.07 3.36
CA VAL A 50 0.34 -5.66 4.71
C VAL A 50 1.21 -6.75 5.33
N GLY A 51 0.80 -8.01 5.23
CA GLY A 51 1.57 -9.15 5.75
C GLY A 51 2.94 -9.32 5.11
N LEU A 52 3.13 -8.92 3.84
CA LEU A 52 4.44 -8.93 3.18
C LEU A 52 5.37 -7.84 3.73
N ILE A 53 4.85 -6.67 4.08
CA ILE A 53 5.65 -5.58 4.68
C ILE A 53 6.22 -5.98 6.02
N VAL A 54 5.44 -6.68 6.85
CA VAL A 54 5.87 -7.19 8.18
C VAL A 54 6.99 -8.24 8.06
N LYS A 55 7.08 -8.94 6.92
CA LYS A 55 8.09 -9.98 6.67
C LYS A 55 9.38 -9.44 6.04
N LEU A 56 9.46 -8.14 5.76
CA LEU A 56 10.67 -7.57 5.17
C LEU A 56 11.85 -7.67 6.16
N PRO A 57 13.07 -7.94 5.65
CA PRO A 57 14.26 -8.00 6.50
C PRO A 57 14.53 -6.64 7.14
N SER A 58 15.12 -6.65 8.34
CA SER A 58 15.52 -5.43 9.02
C SER A 58 16.49 -4.61 8.16
N PRO A 59 16.18 -3.33 7.88
CA PRO A 59 17.11 -2.46 7.18
C PRO A 59 18.43 -2.33 7.93
N THR A 60 19.54 -2.47 7.21
CA THR A 60 20.90 -2.32 7.77
C THR A 60 21.51 -0.94 7.52
N ILE A 61 20.85 -0.12 6.68
CA ILE A 61 21.33 1.22 6.30
C ILE A 61 20.17 2.22 6.23
N VAL A 62 20.49 3.51 6.39
CA VAL A 62 19.54 4.64 6.31
C VAL A 62 18.69 4.60 5.03
N LYS A 63 19.29 4.24 3.88
CA LYS A 63 18.57 4.11 2.61
C LYS A 63 17.45 3.07 2.68
N GLY A 64 17.70 1.93 3.34
CA GLY A 64 16.72 0.86 3.52
C GLY A 64 15.57 1.29 4.43
N VAL A 65 15.86 2.03 5.50
CA VAL A 65 14.84 2.60 6.39
C VAL A 65 13.93 3.57 5.63
N ARG A 66 14.53 4.44 4.80
CA ARG A 66 13.79 5.41 3.99
C ARG A 66 12.89 4.73 2.96
N GLN A 67 13.38 3.65 2.33
CA GLN A 67 12.57 2.82 1.42
C GLN A 67 11.41 2.15 2.16
N PHE A 68 11.66 1.52 3.31
CA PHE A 68 10.62 0.88 4.12
C PHE A 68 9.53 1.86 4.52
N LEU A 69 9.90 3.01 5.10
CA LEU A 69 8.94 4.03 5.51
C LEU A 69 8.14 4.60 4.33
N GLY A 70 8.74 4.70 3.14
CA GLY A 70 8.04 5.07 1.91
C GLY A 70 6.94 4.06 1.55
N HIS A 71 7.25 2.76 1.58
CA HIS A 71 6.26 1.70 1.31
C HIS A 71 5.18 1.61 2.39
N ALA A 72 5.57 1.60 3.66
CA ALA A 72 4.64 1.53 4.78
C ALA A 72 3.73 2.77 4.85
N GLY A 73 4.26 3.94 4.44
CA GLY A 73 3.53 5.19 4.36
C GLY A 73 2.31 5.15 3.42
N PHE A 74 2.34 4.35 2.35
CA PHE A 74 1.19 4.13 1.47
C PHE A 74 -0.01 3.53 2.22
N TYR A 75 0.26 2.65 3.19
CA TYR A 75 -0.74 1.95 3.98
C TYR A 75 -1.05 2.62 5.33
N ARG A 76 -0.44 3.79 5.62
CA ARG A 76 -0.50 4.46 6.93
C ARG A 76 -1.91 4.62 7.52
N ARG A 77 -2.93 4.85 6.68
CA ARG A 77 -4.31 5.10 7.13
C ARG A 77 -5.00 3.85 7.68
N PHE A 78 -4.44 2.67 7.39
CA PHE A 78 -4.95 1.37 7.78
C PHE A 78 -4.14 0.73 8.92
N ILE A 79 -3.03 1.37 9.32
CA ILE A 79 -2.17 0.94 10.41
C ILE A 79 -2.49 1.83 11.61
N LYS A 80 -3.09 1.23 12.64
CA LYS A 80 -3.39 1.95 13.88
C LYS A 80 -2.10 2.47 14.50
N ASP A 81 -2.12 3.72 14.98
CA ASP A 81 -0.97 4.34 15.64
C ASP A 81 0.33 4.36 14.78
N PHE A 82 0.22 4.37 13.44
CA PHE A 82 1.36 4.33 12.52
C PHE A 82 2.47 5.33 12.88
N SER A 83 2.13 6.57 13.24
CA SER A 83 3.13 7.57 13.62
C SER A 83 3.93 7.20 14.87
N LYS A 84 3.33 6.48 15.82
CA LYS A 84 4.03 5.99 17.02
C LYS A 84 4.95 4.83 16.67
N LEU A 85 4.47 3.90 15.83
CA LEU A 85 5.24 2.75 15.34
C LEU A 85 6.42 3.20 14.47
N ALA A 86 6.21 4.15 13.55
CA ALA A 86 7.26 4.64 12.66
C ALA A 86 8.29 5.54 13.35
N ARG A 87 8.02 6.02 14.56
CA ARG A 87 8.86 7.04 15.23
C ARG A 87 10.32 6.59 15.41
N PRO A 88 10.63 5.41 15.98
CA PRO A 88 12.03 4.97 16.13
C PRO A 88 12.76 4.86 14.79
N LEU A 89 12.05 4.47 13.73
CA LEU A 89 12.60 4.40 12.37
C LEU A 89 12.85 5.79 11.77
N CYS A 90 11.99 6.76 12.04
CA CYS A 90 12.18 8.15 11.63
C CYS A 90 13.37 8.80 12.34
N GLU A 91 13.64 8.45 13.61
CA GLU A 91 14.80 8.93 14.37
C GLU A 91 16.13 8.53 13.69
N LEU A 92 16.18 7.37 13.02
CA LEU A 92 17.33 6.93 12.22
C LEU A 92 17.57 7.77 10.94
N LEU A 93 16.60 8.60 10.54
CA LEU A 93 16.69 9.45 9.34
C LEU A 93 17.14 10.88 9.67
N VAL A 94 17.27 11.23 10.95
CA VAL A 94 17.70 12.58 11.38
C VAL A 94 19.12 12.85 10.88
N LYS A 95 19.35 14.07 10.41
CA LYS A 95 20.66 14.50 9.91
C LYS A 95 21.72 14.32 11.00
N ASP A 96 22.88 13.77 10.63
CA ASP A 96 24.03 13.51 11.51
C ASP A 96 23.77 12.50 12.65
N ALA A 97 22.62 11.82 12.65
CA ALA A 97 22.35 10.74 13.59
C ALA A 97 23.23 9.51 13.28
N LYS A 98 23.79 8.90 14.33
CA LYS A 98 24.44 7.58 14.20
C LYS A 98 23.36 6.54 13.92
N PHE A 99 23.58 5.73 12.89
CA PHE A 99 22.69 4.60 12.61
C PHE A 99 22.90 3.52 13.67
N VAL A 100 21.99 3.46 14.64
CA VAL A 100 21.98 2.45 15.70
C VAL A 100 20.64 1.74 15.66
N TRP A 101 20.64 0.50 15.17
CA TRP A 101 19.44 -0.33 15.15
C TRP A 101 19.25 -0.97 16.53
N ASP A 102 18.37 -0.37 17.35
CA ASP A 102 18.06 -0.83 18.71
C ASP A 102 16.77 -1.68 18.77
N ASP A 103 16.45 -2.18 19.95
CA ASP A 103 15.24 -2.99 20.17
C ASP A 103 13.95 -2.23 19.83
N ARG A 104 13.94 -0.90 19.96
CA ARG A 104 12.78 -0.07 19.58
C ARG A 104 12.58 -0.08 18.07
N CYS A 105 13.67 0.00 17.30
CA CYS A 105 13.63 -0.14 15.85
C CYS A 105 13.16 -1.53 15.43
N GLN A 106 13.66 -2.57 16.09
CA GLN A 106 13.26 -3.95 15.81
C GLN A 106 11.78 -4.22 16.15
N TRP A 107 11.29 -3.68 17.25
CA TRP A 107 9.89 -3.78 17.66
C TRP A 107 8.97 -3.04 16.68
N SER A 108 9.38 -1.84 16.25
CA SER A 108 8.65 -0.99 15.29
C SER A 108 8.55 -1.59 13.89
N LEU A 109 9.50 -2.42 13.49
CA LEU A 109 9.46 -3.10 12.20
C LEU A 109 8.49 -4.29 12.20
N LYS A 110 8.34 -4.97 13.34
CA LYS A 110 7.61 -6.23 13.47
C LYS A 110 6.13 -6.08 13.85
N ASN A 111 5.69 -4.90 14.30
CA ASN A 111 4.33 -4.61 14.76
C ASN A 111 3.73 -3.44 13.97
#